data_AF-A0A167HAN9-F1
#
_entry.id   AF-A0A167HAN9-F1
#
_cell.length_a   1.000
_cell.length_b   1.000
_cell.length_c   1.000
_cell.angle_alpha   90.00
_cell.angle_beta   90.00
_cell.angle_gamma   90.00
#
_symmetry.space_group_name_H-M   'P 1'
#
loop_
_entity.id
_entity.type
_entity.pdbx_description
1 polymer ?
#
loop_
_entity_poly.entity_id
_entity_poly.type
_entity_poly.pdbx_seq_one_letter_code
_entity_poly.pdbx_strand_id
1 'polypeptide(L)'
;MEIPMTYPRLALSTALGLCLAALAGCSGKADGLTDAELSKLLHTEGQPDYRVDADAVNCLRAWSGDGQLQSGLPEAYLGDHKDECRRTVQGWLNDATRNPQQLLFTDLAKSKPTERAMKLLAALPALPAAEQPAVAPPPPPVAAPAAPVNTFEPVGETTEQRFNSSAEELDHLCQQARQIIERSQLNNADLTRRVNECVTGAGEIRAQMSAETANNSGFGKSALAKSSQMAVRSAQVLLNEVQRAADAKR
;
A
#
# COMPACT_ATOMS: atom_id res chain seq x y z
N MET A 1 58.68 70.43 -12.22
CA MET A 1 57.83 70.41 -13.43
C MET A 1 56.54 69.71 -13.06
N GLU A 2 55.46 70.43 -13.27
CA GLU A 2 54.10 70.20 -12.77
C GLU A 2 53.26 69.28 -13.69
N ILE A 3 52.43 68.43 -13.07
CA ILE A 3 51.00 68.03 -13.31
C ILE A 3 50.40 68.36 -14.71
N PRO A 4 49.67 67.44 -15.42
CA PRO A 4 48.36 66.90 -14.97
C PRO A 4 48.04 65.43 -15.36
N MET A 5 47.43 64.61 -14.49
CA MET A 5 45.98 64.40 -14.28
C MET A 5 45.08 64.57 -15.52
N THR A 6 44.52 63.46 -16.02
CA THR A 6 43.23 63.49 -16.71
C THR A 6 42.47 62.18 -16.50
N TYR A 7 41.50 62.23 -15.60
CA TYR A 7 40.31 61.38 -15.63
C TYR A 7 39.18 62.17 -16.31
N PRO A 8 38.32 61.51 -17.07
CA PRO A 8 36.88 61.76 -17.01
C PRO A 8 36.17 60.46 -16.59
N ARG A 9 35.51 60.42 -15.43
CA ARG A 9 34.11 60.85 -15.17
C ARG A 9 33.06 60.13 -16.04
N LEU A 10 32.40 59.18 -15.37
CA LEU A 10 30.94 59.04 -15.24
C LEU A 10 30.08 59.18 -16.52
N ALA A 11 29.56 58.05 -16.98
CA ALA A 11 28.20 57.98 -17.51
C ALA A 11 27.40 56.98 -16.66
N LEU A 12 26.66 57.55 -15.70
CA LEU A 12 25.54 56.93 -15.02
C LEU A 12 24.43 56.74 -16.06
N SER A 13 24.00 55.52 -16.34
CA SER A 13 22.76 55.26 -17.07
C SER A 13 22.15 53.95 -16.57
N THR A 14 21.34 54.11 -15.53
CA THR A 14 20.09 53.40 -15.25
C THR A 14 19.69 52.34 -16.30
N ALA A 15 19.91 51.07 -15.96
CA ALA A 15 19.14 49.96 -16.51
C ALA A 15 18.20 49.43 -15.41
N LEU A 16 17.19 50.25 -15.09
CA LEU A 16 15.94 49.81 -14.49
C LEU A 16 15.09 49.32 -15.66
N GLY A 17 14.96 48.00 -15.84
CA GLY A 17 14.20 47.47 -16.97
C GLY A 17 14.27 45.96 -17.11
N LEU A 18 13.24 45.30 -16.56
CA LEU A 18 12.79 43.93 -16.84
C LEU A 18 13.59 42.77 -16.22
N CYS A 19 13.61 42.72 -14.88
CA CYS A 19 13.41 41.45 -14.18
C CYS A 19 11.90 41.12 -14.20
N LEU A 20 11.38 40.77 -15.36
CA LEU A 20 9.99 40.31 -15.57
C LEU A 20 10.02 39.00 -16.37
N ALA A 21 10.76 38.01 -15.86
CA ALA A 21 10.74 36.63 -16.35
C ALA A 21 11.29 35.66 -15.28
N ALA A 22 10.64 35.58 -14.12
CA ALA A 22 10.86 34.48 -13.18
C ALA A 22 9.60 34.13 -12.35
N LEU A 23 8.41 34.40 -12.91
CA LEU A 23 7.20 33.63 -12.59
C LEU A 23 7.10 32.45 -13.56
N ALA A 24 8.21 31.73 -13.78
CA ALA A 24 8.12 30.35 -14.22
C ALA A 24 7.68 29.59 -12.97
N GLY A 25 6.39 29.25 -12.92
CA GLY A 25 5.80 28.52 -11.80
C GLY A 25 6.69 27.35 -11.40
N CYS A 26 6.74 27.07 -10.11
CA CYS A 26 7.40 25.89 -9.55
C CYS A 26 6.72 24.62 -10.10
N SER A 27 7.00 24.26 -11.35
CA SER A 27 6.63 22.98 -11.93
C SER A 27 7.39 21.93 -11.15
N GLY A 28 6.66 21.20 -10.30
CA GLY A 28 7.22 20.12 -9.51
C GLY A 28 7.66 18.99 -10.45
N LYS A 29 8.59 18.14 -10.02
CA LYS A 29 9.05 16.98 -10.80
C LYS A 29 7.90 16.13 -11.33
N ALA A 30 6.79 16.04 -10.58
CA ALA A 30 5.59 15.31 -10.99
C ALA A 30 4.79 15.95 -12.16
N ASP A 31 4.94 17.25 -12.43
CA ASP A 31 4.23 17.90 -13.53
C ASP A 31 4.74 17.49 -14.90
N GLY A 32 5.99 17.00 -14.96
CA GLY A 32 6.66 16.51 -16.17
C GLY A 32 6.51 15.01 -16.43
N LEU A 33 5.86 14.25 -15.53
CA LEU A 33 5.59 12.83 -15.72
C LEU A 33 4.81 12.60 -17.01
N THR A 34 5.13 11.58 -17.78
CA THR A 34 4.27 11.09 -18.85
C THR A 34 3.14 10.22 -18.30
N ASP A 35 2.08 10.00 -19.06
CA ASP A 35 0.95 9.16 -18.64
C ASP A 35 1.40 7.69 -18.41
N ALA A 36 2.35 7.20 -19.19
CA ALA A 36 2.94 5.88 -19.02
C ALA A 36 3.80 5.76 -17.76
N GLU A 37 4.55 6.81 -17.40
CA GLU A 37 5.29 6.82 -16.13
C GLU A 37 4.35 6.91 -14.94
N LEU A 38 3.27 7.69 -15.05
CA LEU A 38 2.25 7.80 -14.01
C LEU A 38 1.49 6.47 -13.83
N SER A 39 1.16 5.77 -14.92
CA SER A 39 0.53 4.44 -14.84
C SER A 39 1.46 3.42 -14.21
N LYS A 40 2.73 3.38 -14.65
CA LYS A 40 3.74 2.50 -14.06
C LYS A 40 4.00 2.81 -12.59
N LEU A 41 3.88 4.05 -12.15
CA LEU A 41 4.07 4.40 -10.74
C LEU A 41 2.88 3.99 -9.88
N LEU A 42 1.66 4.08 -10.41
CA LEU A 42 0.41 3.84 -9.67
C LEU A 42 -0.26 2.49 -9.99
N HIS A 43 0.41 1.56 -10.68
CA HIS A 43 -0.16 0.25 -10.98
C HIS A 43 -0.17 -0.66 -9.74
N THR A 44 -1.13 -1.58 -9.67
CA THR A 44 -1.15 -2.67 -8.69
C THR A 44 -0.56 -3.93 -9.33
N GLU A 45 0.18 -4.72 -8.54
CA GLU A 45 0.69 -6.02 -8.99
C GLU A 45 -0.46 -6.94 -9.44
N GLY A 46 -0.29 -7.61 -10.57
CA GLY A 46 -1.33 -8.45 -11.17
C GLY A 46 -2.30 -7.71 -12.09
N GLN A 47 -2.12 -6.40 -12.31
CA GLN A 47 -2.77 -5.65 -13.39
C GLN A 47 -1.78 -5.28 -14.50
N PRO A 48 -2.26 -5.03 -15.74
CA PRO A 48 -1.41 -4.51 -16.80
C PRO A 48 -0.79 -3.15 -16.44
N ASP A 49 0.47 -2.91 -16.82
CA ASP A 49 1.26 -1.71 -16.49
C ASP A 49 0.63 -0.37 -16.94
N TYR A 50 -0.33 -0.40 -17.87
CA TYR A 50 -1.07 0.77 -18.31
C TYR A 50 -2.26 1.13 -17.39
N ARG A 51 -2.61 0.25 -16.44
CA ARG A 51 -3.72 0.48 -15.51
C ARG A 51 -3.22 1.13 -14.23
N VAL A 52 -3.87 2.23 -13.87
CA VAL A 52 -3.71 2.85 -12.56
C VAL A 52 -4.63 2.19 -11.54
N ASP A 53 -4.13 2.03 -10.32
CA ASP A 53 -4.90 1.50 -9.19
C ASP A 53 -5.90 2.54 -8.68
N ALA A 54 -7.16 2.14 -8.52
CA ALA A 54 -8.23 3.06 -8.14
C ALA A 54 -8.06 3.60 -6.71
N ASP A 55 -7.54 2.79 -5.79
CA ASP A 55 -7.34 3.16 -4.40
C ASP A 55 -6.19 4.16 -4.28
N ALA A 56 -5.14 3.98 -5.08
CA ALA A 56 -4.05 4.93 -5.19
C ALA A 56 -4.50 6.29 -5.75
N VAL A 57 -5.36 6.30 -6.77
CA VAL A 57 -5.92 7.56 -7.32
C VAL A 57 -6.80 8.26 -6.27
N ASN A 58 -7.66 7.52 -5.56
CA ASN A 58 -8.45 8.07 -4.46
C ASN A 58 -7.57 8.61 -3.32
N CYS A 59 -6.41 7.99 -3.10
CA CYS A 59 -5.38 8.48 -2.19
C CYS A 59 -4.90 9.88 -2.54
N LEU A 60 -4.49 10.06 -3.80
CA LEU A 60 -3.93 11.34 -4.27
C LEU A 60 -4.99 12.44 -4.17
N ARG A 61 -6.23 12.12 -4.55
CA ARG A 61 -7.40 13.01 -4.38
C ARG A 61 -7.58 13.46 -2.93
N ALA A 62 -7.50 12.54 -1.97
CA ALA A 62 -7.67 12.85 -0.55
C ALA A 62 -6.59 13.80 0.00
N TRP A 63 -5.40 13.78 -0.60
CA TRP A 63 -4.24 14.56 -0.18
C TRP A 63 -3.94 15.79 -1.04
N SER A 64 -4.75 16.06 -2.06
CA SER A 64 -4.45 17.13 -3.02
C SER A 64 -4.62 18.55 -2.50
N GLY A 65 -5.32 18.71 -1.38
CA GLY A 65 -5.73 20.02 -0.87
C GLY A 65 -6.77 20.72 -1.76
N ASP A 66 -7.24 20.08 -2.83
CA ASP A 66 -8.25 20.61 -3.75
C ASP A 66 -9.64 20.03 -3.41
N GLY A 67 -10.55 20.91 -3.00
CA GLY A 67 -11.91 20.52 -2.62
C GLY A 67 -12.74 19.94 -3.77
N GLN A 68 -12.44 20.31 -5.03
CA GLN A 68 -13.12 19.70 -6.19
C GLN A 68 -12.65 18.27 -6.41
N LEU A 69 -11.35 18.01 -6.26
CA LEU A 69 -10.79 16.65 -6.41
C LEU A 69 -11.22 15.73 -5.26
N GLN A 70 -11.42 16.28 -4.07
CA GLN A 70 -11.90 15.54 -2.90
C GLN A 70 -13.41 15.25 -2.94
N SER A 71 -14.17 15.95 -3.78
CA SER A 71 -15.61 15.76 -3.90
C SER A 71 -15.97 14.35 -4.36
N GLY A 72 -16.91 13.71 -3.67
CA GLY A 72 -17.35 12.35 -3.98
C GLY A 72 -16.31 11.27 -3.70
N LEU A 73 -15.29 11.57 -2.88
CA LEU A 73 -14.45 10.51 -2.31
C LEU A 73 -15.29 9.62 -1.38
N PRO A 74 -15.05 8.30 -1.38
CA PRO A 74 -15.62 7.42 -0.36
C PRO A 74 -15.21 7.91 1.03
N GLU A 75 -16.11 7.78 2.00
CA GLU A 75 -15.92 8.27 3.39
C GLU A 75 -14.63 7.73 4.03
N ALA A 76 -14.22 6.52 3.64
CA ALA A 76 -12.94 5.93 3.99
C ALA A 76 -11.75 6.90 3.82
N TYR A 77 -11.71 7.69 2.75
CA TYR A 77 -10.56 8.55 2.41
C TYR A 77 -10.60 9.95 3.05
N LEU A 78 -11.65 10.27 3.82
CA LEU A 78 -11.84 11.58 4.46
C LEU A 78 -11.41 11.60 5.94
N GLY A 79 -11.11 10.44 6.53
CA GLY A 79 -10.70 10.28 7.93
C GLY A 79 -9.37 9.51 8.09
N ASP A 80 -9.31 8.58 9.05
CA ASP A 80 -8.06 7.93 9.48
C ASP A 80 -7.36 7.07 8.41
N HIS A 81 -8.06 6.58 7.39
CA HIS A 81 -7.38 5.88 6.27
C HIS A 81 -6.51 6.80 5.42
N LYS A 82 -6.58 8.11 5.61
CA LYS A 82 -5.75 9.07 4.89
C LYS A 82 -4.25 8.79 5.12
N ASP A 83 -3.85 8.41 6.33
CA ASP A 83 -2.46 8.05 6.66
C ASP A 83 -2.06 6.66 6.16
N GLU A 84 -2.95 5.68 6.28
CA GLU A 84 -2.72 4.32 5.76
C GLU A 84 -2.55 4.32 4.25
N CYS A 85 -3.45 5.01 3.56
CA CYS A 85 -3.39 5.20 2.13
C CYS A 85 -2.07 5.85 1.70
N ARG A 86 -1.67 6.92 2.41
CA ARG A 86 -0.40 7.59 2.17
C ARG A 86 0.77 6.63 2.35
N ARG A 87 0.75 5.78 3.38
CA ARG A 87 1.81 4.78 3.64
C ARG A 87 1.94 3.79 2.48
N THR A 88 0.83 3.32 1.92
CA THR A 88 0.82 2.40 0.77
C THR A 88 1.45 3.04 -0.47
N VAL A 89 0.99 4.23 -0.87
CA VAL A 89 1.55 4.93 -2.04
C VAL A 89 3.02 5.32 -1.79
N GLN A 90 3.37 5.73 -0.57
CA GLN A 90 4.75 6.01 -0.20
C GLN A 90 5.65 4.76 -0.30
N GLY A 91 5.13 3.58 0.03
CA GLY A 91 5.83 2.30 -0.16
C GLY A 91 6.21 2.07 -1.62
N TRP A 92 5.29 2.36 -2.55
CA TRP A 92 5.54 2.29 -3.99
C TRP A 92 6.55 3.33 -4.46
N LEU A 93 6.53 4.52 -3.88
CA LEU A 93 7.49 5.58 -4.18
C LEU A 93 8.88 5.33 -3.63
N ASN A 94 9.00 4.54 -2.57
CA ASN A 94 10.29 4.16 -1.99
C ASN A 94 10.98 3.06 -2.80
N ASP A 95 10.26 2.35 -3.68
CA ASP A 95 10.84 1.40 -4.61
C ASP A 95 11.53 2.13 -5.76
N ALA A 96 12.87 2.11 -5.76
CA ALA A 96 13.70 2.75 -6.78
C ALA A 96 13.48 2.19 -8.20
N THR A 97 12.99 0.96 -8.33
CA THR A 97 12.69 0.35 -9.65
C THR A 97 11.40 0.90 -10.25
N ARG A 98 10.43 1.25 -9.38
CA ARG A 98 9.15 1.84 -9.75
C ARG A 98 9.22 3.36 -9.86
N ASN A 99 10.01 4.00 -9.00
CA ASN A 99 10.17 5.46 -8.92
C ASN A 99 11.63 5.90 -9.17
N PRO A 100 12.17 5.70 -10.39
CA PRO A 100 13.54 6.10 -10.71
C PRO A 100 13.77 7.61 -10.62
N GLN A 101 12.70 8.41 -10.72
CA GLN A 101 12.76 9.87 -10.63
C GLN A 101 12.74 10.40 -9.19
N GLN A 102 12.64 9.52 -8.19
CA GLN A 102 12.62 9.85 -6.76
C GLN A 102 11.54 10.88 -6.41
N LEU A 103 10.35 10.69 -6.98
CA LEU A 103 9.19 11.53 -6.70
C LEU A 103 8.73 11.34 -5.25
N LEU A 104 8.32 12.44 -4.63
CA LEU A 104 7.72 12.43 -3.31
C LEU A 104 6.21 12.31 -3.43
N PHE A 105 5.57 11.76 -2.40
CA PHE A 105 4.12 11.68 -2.33
C PHE A 105 3.47 13.07 -2.47
N THR A 106 4.07 14.09 -1.85
CA THR A 106 3.61 15.48 -1.91
C THR A 106 3.70 16.10 -3.31
N ASP A 107 4.54 15.55 -4.20
CA ASP A 107 4.58 15.99 -5.59
C ASP A 107 3.46 15.37 -6.41
N LEU A 108 3.17 14.08 -6.19
CA LEU A 108 2.07 13.37 -6.86
C LEU A 108 0.69 13.78 -6.37
N ALA A 109 0.55 14.13 -5.09
CA ALA A 109 -0.71 14.56 -4.53
C ALA A 109 -1.16 15.93 -5.07
N LYS A 110 -0.29 16.71 -5.71
CA LYS A 110 -0.70 18.00 -6.32
C LYS A 110 -1.86 17.82 -7.29
N SER A 111 -2.66 18.88 -7.48
CA SER A 111 -3.88 18.85 -8.28
C SER A 111 -3.64 18.33 -9.70
N LYS A 112 -2.66 18.87 -10.41
CA LYS A 112 -2.39 18.51 -11.82
C LYS A 112 -1.99 17.04 -12.03
N PRO A 113 -1.03 16.44 -11.29
CA PRO A 113 -0.76 15.00 -11.38
C PRO A 113 -1.96 14.14 -10.97
N THR A 114 -2.71 14.57 -9.95
CA THR A 114 -3.91 13.86 -9.47
C THR A 114 -5.02 13.83 -10.52
N GLU A 115 -5.31 14.96 -11.17
CA GLU A 115 -6.29 15.07 -12.27
C GLU A 115 -5.92 14.15 -13.43
N ARG A 116 -4.62 14.07 -13.76
CA ARG A 116 -4.13 13.18 -14.81
C ARG A 116 -4.33 11.71 -14.42
N ALA A 117 -4.02 11.34 -13.19
CA ALA A 117 -4.24 9.99 -12.68
C ALA A 117 -5.74 9.61 -12.73
N MET A 118 -6.63 10.55 -12.37
CA MET A 118 -8.08 10.36 -12.52
C MET A 118 -8.51 10.18 -13.97
N LYS A 119 -7.96 10.96 -14.89
CA LYS A 119 -8.26 10.84 -16.32
C LYS A 119 -7.80 9.50 -16.88
N LEU A 120 -6.63 9.01 -16.44
CA LEU A 120 -6.14 7.68 -16.79
C LEU A 120 -7.05 6.58 -16.26
N LEU A 121 -7.49 6.69 -14.99
CA LEU A 121 -8.42 5.75 -14.38
C LEU A 121 -9.76 5.70 -15.13
N ALA A 122 -10.31 6.87 -15.49
CA ALA A 122 -11.56 6.98 -16.23
C ALA A 122 -11.46 6.47 -17.68
N ALA A 123 -10.26 6.50 -18.27
CA ALA A 123 -10.00 5.99 -19.61
C ALA A 123 -9.75 4.47 -19.66
N LEU A 124 -9.69 3.78 -18.51
CA LEU A 124 -9.43 2.33 -18.50
C LEU A 124 -10.64 1.57 -19.04
N PRO A 125 -10.45 0.65 -20.01
CA PRO A 125 -11.51 -0.26 -20.40
C PRO A 125 -11.89 -1.15 -19.22
N ALA A 126 -13.16 -1.54 -19.12
CA ALA A 126 -13.60 -2.54 -18.17
C ALA A 126 -12.73 -3.80 -18.32
N LEU A 127 -12.29 -4.39 -17.21
CA LEU A 127 -11.61 -5.68 -17.27
C LEU A 127 -12.56 -6.69 -17.93
N PRO A 128 -12.08 -7.54 -18.85
CA PRO A 128 -12.87 -8.69 -19.25
C PRO A 128 -13.24 -9.43 -17.98
N ALA A 129 -14.55 -9.59 -17.72
CA ALA A 129 -15.02 -10.42 -16.63
C ALA A 129 -14.29 -11.76 -16.77
N ALA A 130 -13.57 -12.18 -15.74
CA ALA A 130 -13.05 -13.54 -15.71
C ALA A 130 -14.25 -14.45 -16.02
N GLU A 131 -14.17 -15.20 -17.11
CA GLU A 131 -15.19 -16.17 -17.51
C GLU A 131 -15.44 -17.06 -16.30
N GLN A 132 -16.52 -16.79 -15.58
CA GLN A 132 -17.03 -17.72 -14.61
C GLN A 132 -17.32 -18.99 -15.41
N PRO A 133 -16.78 -20.16 -15.03
CA PRO A 133 -17.08 -21.39 -15.74
C PRO A 133 -18.59 -21.51 -15.85
N ALA A 134 -19.09 -21.59 -17.08
CA ALA A 134 -20.51 -21.64 -17.38
C ALA A 134 -21.14 -22.75 -16.54
N VAL A 135 -21.95 -22.35 -15.56
CA VAL A 135 -22.83 -23.27 -14.84
C VAL A 135 -23.74 -23.87 -15.89
N ALA A 136 -23.64 -25.18 -16.10
CA ALA A 136 -24.50 -25.91 -17.02
C ALA A 136 -25.97 -25.59 -16.71
N PRO A 137 -26.84 -25.43 -17.74
CA PRO A 137 -28.25 -25.13 -17.50
C PRO A 137 -28.87 -26.22 -16.62
N PRO A 138 -29.67 -25.84 -15.61
CA PRO A 138 -30.27 -26.79 -14.69
C PRO A 138 -31.24 -27.73 -15.44
N PRO A 139 -31.30 -29.02 -15.09
CA PRO A 139 -32.32 -29.94 -15.61
C PRO A 139 -33.73 -29.47 -15.20
N PRO A 140 -34.78 -29.84 -15.96
CA PRO A 140 -36.14 -29.35 -15.72
C PRO A 140 -36.66 -29.76 -14.34
N PRO A 141 -37.53 -28.94 -13.71
CA PRO A 141 -37.93 -29.12 -12.34
C PRO A 141 -38.83 -30.35 -12.18
N VAL A 142 -38.36 -31.33 -11.41
CA VAL A 142 -39.21 -32.40 -10.87
C VAL A 142 -39.88 -31.87 -9.61
N ALA A 143 -41.21 -31.98 -9.55
CA ALA A 143 -42.02 -31.48 -8.44
C ALA A 143 -41.58 -32.08 -7.10
N ALA A 144 -41.31 -31.21 -6.13
CA ALA A 144 -40.86 -31.58 -4.79
C ALA A 144 -42.03 -32.05 -3.90
N PRO A 145 -41.88 -33.14 -3.14
CA PRO A 145 -42.60 -33.35 -1.90
C PRO A 145 -41.88 -32.63 -0.74
N ALA A 146 -42.67 -32.16 0.23
CA ALA A 146 -42.23 -31.27 1.32
C ALA A 146 -41.55 -31.99 2.50
N ALA A 147 -40.68 -31.20 3.17
CA ALA A 147 -40.05 -31.34 4.50
C ALA A 147 -38.75 -32.18 4.60
N PRO A 148 -37.84 -31.92 5.59
CA PRO A 148 -37.75 -30.84 6.57
C PRO A 148 -36.45 -30.00 6.46
N VAL A 149 -36.44 -28.90 7.21
CA VAL A 149 -35.38 -27.90 7.37
C VAL A 149 -34.21 -28.46 8.21
N ASN A 150 -33.00 -27.94 7.90
CA ASN A 150 -31.72 -28.04 8.61
C ASN A 150 -30.74 -29.13 8.12
N THR A 151 -30.13 -28.85 6.96
CA THR A 151 -28.70 -29.11 6.78
C THR A 151 -28.02 -27.75 6.75
N PHE A 152 -27.23 -27.45 7.79
CA PHE A 152 -26.22 -26.41 7.73
C PHE A 152 -25.29 -26.76 6.57
N GLU A 153 -25.47 -26.09 5.43
CA GLU A 153 -24.32 -25.85 4.56
C GLU A 153 -23.29 -25.08 5.41
N PRO A 154 -21.99 -25.42 5.36
CA PRO A 154 -20.98 -24.61 6.03
C PRO A 154 -21.02 -23.25 5.36
N VAL A 155 -21.64 -22.29 6.04
CA VAL A 155 -21.51 -20.87 5.74
C VAL A 155 -20.01 -20.64 5.59
N GLY A 156 -19.59 -20.15 4.42
CA GLY A 156 -18.19 -19.93 4.12
C GLY A 156 -17.46 -19.33 5.31
N GLU A 157 -16.29 -19.88 5.61
CA GLU A 157 -15.48 -19.56 6.79
C GLU A 157 -15.47 -18.05 7.05
N THR A 158 -15.98 -17.64 8.22
CA THR A 158 -16.15 -16.22 8.53
C THR A 158 -14.79 -15.53 8.66
N THR A 159 -14.74 -14.21 8.47
CA THR A 159 -13.50 -13.43 8.64
C THR A 159 -12.88 -13.63 10.03
N GLU A 160 -13.70 -13.78 11.06
CA GLU A 160 -13.27 -14.10 12.43
C GLU A 160 -12.68 -15.50 12.54
N GLN A 161 -13.33 -16.52 11.94
CA GLN A 161 -12.77 -17.87 11.91
C GLN A 161 -11.42 -17.92 11.19
N ARG A 162 -11.30 -17.25 10.04
CA ARG A 162 -10.06 -17.18 9.27
C ARG A 162 -8.94 -16.44 9.99
N PHE A 163 -9.28 -15.38 10.73
CA PHE A 163 -8.31 -14.70 11.58
C PHE A 163 -7.87 -15.59 12.73
N ASN A 164 -8.81 -16.23 13.44
CA ASN A 164 -8.49 -17.07 14.60
C ASN A 164 -7.58 -18.25 14.19
N SER A 165 -7.87 -18.92 13.08
CA SER A 165 -7.00 -19.99 12.57
C SER A 165 -5.60 -19.48 12.21
N SER A 166 -5.51 -18.34 11.52
CA SER A 166 -4.22 -17.73 11.16
C SER A 166 -3.43 -17.25 12.39
N ALA A 167 -4.10 -16.73 13.42
CA ALA A 167 -3.46 -16.23 14.64
C ALA A 167 -2.96 -17.36 15.55
N GLU A 168 -3.66 -18.50 15.58
CA GLU A 168 -3.20 -19.72 16.25
C GLU A 168 -1.98 -20.32 15.52
N GLU A 169 -2.05 -20.40 14.19
CA GLU A 169 -0.94 -20.89 13.37
C GLU A 169 0.32 -20.02 13.51
N LEU A 170 0.16 -18.69 13.47
CA LEU A 170 1.26 -17.74 13.65
C LEU A 170 1.97 -17.94 14.99
N ASP A 171 1.22 -18.01 16.08
CA ASP A 171 1.79 -18.21 17.42
C ASP A 171 2.47 -19.57 17.53
N HIS A 172 1.86 -20.63 16.97
CA HIS A 172 2.50 -21.94 16.90
C HIS A 172 3.86 -21.89 16.21
N LEU A 173 3.96 -21.24 15.03
CA LEU A 173 5.19 -21.13 14.27
C LEU A 173 6.27 -20.32 15.00
N CYS A 174 5.90 -19.16 15.55
CA CYS A 174 6.84 -18.32 16.31
C CYS A 174 7.36 -19.05 17.56
N GLN A 175 6.49 -19.74 18.31
CA GLN A 175 6.88 -20.53 19.49
C GLN A 175 7.75 -21.73 19.10
N GLN A 176 7.43 -22.40 17.99
CA GLN A 176 8.23 -23.52 17.49
C GLN A 176 9.65 -23.07 17.11
N ALA A 177 9.78 -21.94 16.42
CA ALA A 177 11.09 -21.36 16.08
C ALA A 177 11.89 -21.04 17.36
N ARG A 178 11.25 -20.45 18.37
CA ARG A 178 11.87 -20.17 19.67
C ARG A 178 12.38 -21.44 20.36
N GLN A 179 11.56 -22.47 20.40
CA GLN A 179 11.95 -23.75 21.00
C GLN A 179 13.12 -24.41 20.27
N ILE A 180 13.23 -24.25 18.95
CA ILE A 180 14.38 -24.76 18.19
C ILE A 180 15.66 -24.00 18.54
N ILE A 181 15.58 -22.67 18.67
CA ILE A 181 16.72 -21.86 19.12
C ILE A 181 17.19 -22.29 20.52
N GLU A 182 16.27 -22.44 21.46
CA GLU A 182 16.55 -22.85 22.84
C GLU A 182 17.15 -24.27 22.91
N ARG A 183 16.55 -25.24 22.21
CA ARG A 183 17.01 -26.65 22.21
C ARG A 183 18.33 -26.85 21.49
N SER A 184 18.56 -26.12 20.40
CA SER A 184 19.76 -26.27 19.58
C SER A 184 20.93 -25.41 20.10
N GLN A 185 20.69 -24.59 21.13
CA GLN A 185 21.63 -23.61 21.68
C GLN A 185 22.21 -22.72 20.55
N LEU A 186 21.36 -22.25 19.64
CA LEU A 186 21.79 -21.47 18.50
C LEU A 186 22.36 -20.12 18.96
N ASN A 187 23.65 -19.89 18.71
CA ASN A 187 24.33 -18.63 19.01
C ASN A 187 24.21 -17.67 17.81
N ASN A 188 22.98 -17.33 17.43
CA ASN A 188 22.71 -16.35 16.38
C ASN A 188 21.80 -15.25 16.93
N ALA A 189 22.39 -14.11 17.27
CA ALA A 189 21.68 -12.99 17.89
C ALA A 189 20.58 -12.40 16.98
N ASP A 190 20.78 -12.41 15.66
CA ASP A 190 19.78 -11.89 14.71
C ASP A 190 18.56 -12.81 14.63
N LEU A 191 18.77 -14.12 14.51
CA LEU A 191 17.67 -15.10 14.52
C LEU A 191 16.90 -15.07 15.84
N THR A 192 17.61 -15.00 16.97
CA THR A 192 16.98 -14.87 18.29
C THR A 192 16.15 -13.59 18.40
N ARG A 193 16.67 -12.46 17.91
CA ARG A 193 15.92 -11.19 17.87
C ARG A 193 14.66 -11.32 17.02
N ARG A 194 14.77 -11.83 15.80
CA ARG A 194 13.64 -11.99 14.86
C ARG A 194 12.57 -12.93 15.39
N VAL A 195 12.95 -14.01 16.08
CA VAL A 195 12.00 -14.93 16.73
C VAL A 195 11.29 -14.25 17.91
N ASN A 196 11.98 -13.47 18.72
CA ASN A 196 11.36 -12.70 19.80
C ASN A 196 10.39 -11.62 19.27
N GLU A 197 10.74 -10.99 18.14
CA GLU A 197 9.85 -10.06 17.42
C GLU A 197 8.61 -10.78 16.87
N CYS A 198 8.77 -11.99 16.32
CA CYS A 198 7.66 -12.84 15.87
C CYS A 198 6.67 -13.13 17.01
N VAL A 199 7.17 -13.58 18.17
CA VAL A 199 6.34 -13.92 19.34
C VAL A 199 5.61 -12.69 19.87
N THR A 200 6.29 -11.55 19.99
CA THR A 200 5.68 -10.29 20.43
C THR A 200 4.60 -9.83 19.45
N GLY A 201 4.91 -9.82 18.15
CA GLY A 201 3.99 -9.41 17.10
C GLY A 201 2.75 -10.31 16.99
N ALA A 202 2.89 -11.62 17.22
CA ALA A 202 1.74 -12.54 17.27
C ALA A 202 0.75 -12.15 18.39
N GLY A 203 1.26 -11.74 19.56
CA GLY A 203 0.44 -11.25 20.66
C GLY A 203 -0.27 -9.93 20.33
N GLU A 204 0.42 -9.00 19.67
CA GLU A 204 -0.14 -7.72 19.26
C GLU A 204 -1.26 -7.88 18.22
N ILE A 205 -1.08 -8.74 17.22
CA ILE A 205 -2.10 -9.03 16.20
C ILE A 205 -3.38 -9.57 16.85
N ARG A 206 -3.24 -10.44 17.86
CA ARG A 206 -4.37 -10.99 18.62
C ARG A 206 -5.09 -9.90 19.43
N ALA A 207 -4.34 -9.00 20.06
CA ALA A 207 -4.90 -7.86 20.79
C ALA A 207 -5.65 -6.88 19.87
N GLN A 208 -5.11 -6.59 18.68
CA GLN A 208 -5.77 -5.75 17.69
C GLN A 208 -7.12 -6.31 17.25
N MET A 209 -7.25 -7.63 17.06
CA MET A 209 -8.53 -8.23 16.67
C MET A 209 -9.56 -8.12 17.79
N SER A 210 -9.13 -8.29 19.04
CA SER A 210 -10.02 -8.14 20.18
C SER A 210 -10.57 -6.70 20.27
N ALA A 211 -9.73 -5.70 19.98
CA ALA A 211 -10.13 -4.29 19.94
C ALA A 211 -11.07 -3.99 18.76
N GLU A 212 -10.76 -4.47 17.56
CA GLU A 212 -11.62 -4.30 16.36
C GLU A 212 -12.98 -5.01 16.52
N THR A 213 -12.99 -6.16 17.21
CA THR A 213 -14.22 -6.89 17.52
C THR A 213 -15.08 -6.15 18.52
N ALA A 214 -14.48 -5.51 19.53
CA ALA A 214 -15.20 -4.65 20.46
C ALA A 214 -15.77 -3.38 19.79
N ASN A 215 -15.08 -2.84 18.78
CA ASN A 215 -15.48 -1.62 18.07
C ASN A 215 -16.47 -1.86 16.91
N ASN A 216 -16.88 -3.11 16.66
CA ASN A 216 -17.83 -3.48 15.59
C ASN A 216 -17.44 -2.98 14.18
N SER A 217 -16.15 -2.79 13.91
CA SER A 217 -15.66 -2.40 12.60
C SER A 217 -15.56 -3.65 11.69
N GLY A 218 -16.42 -3.74 10.67
CA GLY A 218 -16.41 -4.87 9.73
C GLY A 218 -15.17 -4.87 8.80
N PHE A 219 -14.66 -3.69 8.48
CA PHE A 219 -13.50 -3.50 7.60
C PHE A 219 -12.17 -3.86 8.30
N GLY A 220 -11.99 -3.43 9.55
CA GLY A 220 -10.79 -3.71 10.35
C GLY A 220 -10.55 -5.21 10.54
N LYS A 221 -11.62 -6.00 10.75
CA LYS A 221 -11.56 -7.46 10.84
C LYS A 221 -11.01 -8.11 9.56
N SER A 222 -11.39 -7.60 8.38
CA SER A 222 -10.95 -8.16 7.09
C SER A 222 -9.49 -7.85 6.76
N ALA A 223 -9.05 -6.62 7.04
CA ALA A 223 -7.67 -6.21 6.89
C ALA A 223 -6.75 -6.96 7.87
N LEU A 224 -7.21 -7.12 9.12
CA LEU A 224 -6.45 -7.83 10.13
C LEU A 224 -6.38 -9.35 9.86
N ALA A 225 -7.45 -9.95 9.34
CA ALA A 225 -7.40 -11.33 8.83
C ALA A 225 -6.34 -11.49 7.72
N LYS A 226 -6.28 -10.57 6.75
CA LYS A 226 -5.26 -10.62 5.70
C LYS A 226 -3.85 -10.37 6.24
N SER A 227 -3.70 -9.45 7.19
CA SER A 227 -2.44 -9.19 7.88
C SER A 227 -1.92 -10.43 8.62
N SER A 228 -2.80 -11.11 9.36
CA SER A 228 -2.46 -12.35 10.07
C SER A 228 -1.98 -13.45 9.13
N GLN A 229 -2.59 -13.61 7.95
CA GLN A 229 -2.13 -14.56 6.93
C GLN A 229 -0.75 -14.24 6.36
N MET A 230 -0.43 -12.96 6.17
CA MET A 230 0.90 -12.55 5.72
C MET A 230 1.95 -12.81 6.82
N ALA A 231 1.59 -12.55 8.08
CA ALA A 231 2.45 -12.84 9.24
C ALA A 231 2.72 -14.35 9.36
N VAL A 232 1.74 -15.22 9.12
CA VAL A 232 1.93 -16.68 9.08
C VAL A 232 2.99 -17.06 8.04
N ARG A 233 2.91 -16.51 6.82
CA ARG A 233 3.92 -16.79 5.77
C ARG A 233 5.32 -16.34 6.19
N SER A 234 5.44 -15.15 6.79
CA SER A 234 6.72 -14.66 7.30
C SER A 234 7.26 -15.54 8.44
N ALA A 235 6.41 -16.00 9.35
CA ALA A 235 6.78 -16.90 10.43
C ALA A 235 7.22 -18.28 9.91
N GLN A 236 6.60 -18.79 8.84
CA GLN A 236 7.02 -20.02 8.18
C GLN A 236 8.42 -19.90 7.58
N VAL A 237 8.73 -18.78 6.92
CA VAL A 237 10.07 -18.50 6.39
C VAL A 237 11.09 -18.46 7.53
N LEU A 238 10.78 -17.74 8.61
CA LEU A 238 11.64 -17.65 9.79
C LEU A 238 11.89 -19.02 10.43
N LEU A 239 10.86 -19.85 10.57
CA LEU A 239 10.99 -21.21 11.09
C LEU A 239 11.93 -22.05 10.23
N ASN A 240 11.78 -21.99 8.90
CA ASN A 240 12.66 -22.70 7.97
C ASN A 240 14.12 -22.23 8.08
N GLU A 241 14.36 -20.93 8.25
CA GLU A 241 15.70 -20.38 8.46
C GLU A 241 16.32 -20.86 9.78
N VAL A 242 15.53 -20.87 10.85
CA VAL A 242 15.95 -21.37 12.17
C VAL A 242 16.26 -22.87 12.11
N GLN A 243 15.42 -23.67 11.43
CA GLN A 243 15.66 -25.10 11.22
C GLN A 243 16.96 -25.35 10.46
N ARG A 244 17.18 -24.65 9.34
CA ARG A 244 18.43 -24.76 8.57
C ARG A 244 19.65 -24.39 9.41
N ALA A 245 19.55 -23.34 10.21
CA ALA A 245 20.65 -22.94 11.11
C ALA A 245 20.91 -24.00 12.20
N ALA A 246 19.85 -24.59 12.76
CA ALA A 246 19.96 -25.66 13.75
C ALA A 246 20.60 -26.93 13.17
N ASP A 247 20.20 -27.33 11.96
CA ASP A 247 20.72 -28.50 11.27
C ASP A 247 22.20 -28.31 10.87
N ALA A 248 22.60 -27.09 10.47
CA ALA A 248 24.00 -26.78 10.16
C ALA A 248 24.94 -26.84 11.38
N LYS A 249 24.40 -26.90 12.60
CA LYS A 249 25.16 -27.01 13.85
C LYS A 249 25.35 -28.48 14.29
N ARG A 250 24.54 -29.40 13.79
CA ARG A 250 24.65 -30.85 14.09
C ARG A 250 25.79 -31.47 13.30
#